data_AF-A0A1B0FKF6-F1
#
_entry.id   AF-A0A1B0FKF6-F1
#
_cell.length_a   1.000
_cell.length_b   1.000
_cell.length_c   1.000
_cell.angle_alpha   90.00
_cell.angle_beta   90.00
_cell.angle_gamma   90.00
#
_symmetry.space_group_name_H-M   'P 1'
#
loop_
_entity.id
_entity.type
_entity.pdbx_description
1 polymer ?
#
loop_
_entity_poly.entity_id
_entity_poly.type
_entity_poly.pdbx_seq_one_letter_code
_entity_poly.pdbx_strand_id
1 'polypeptide(L)'
;MKIELNHFVYEIKKEFRRKNCGFDHTPSNDFVKSQWQNRSNNIAYLIYRWIVVAFFTTALIVSMIEAASNSALLLLFIYFTTWSVIQCLLTNLLAAVLATIWHLQPEYAGKLVTCESVCNPFNIYWAMHVLSLVSSILVTVIYWCFLYEANEDSLSAANILTHILNCVSMLSDLLIVAHPLRLLHIFLPIAYGLIYAFFSIIYQFSGGHNRYNSFHVLQ
;
A
#
# COMPACT_ATOMS: atom_id res chain seq x y z
N MET A 1 -6.21 -28.68 22.94
CA MET A 1 -6.25 -29.23 21.57
C MET A 1 -7.63 -29.19 20.90
N LYS A 2 -8.65 -29.98 21.29
CA LYS A 2 -9.95 -30.02 20.55
C LYS A 2 -10.76 -28.71 20.64
N ILE A 3 -10.66 -27.99 21.77
CA ILE A 3 -11.32 -26.70 22.00
C ILE A 3 -10.65 -25.58 21.19
N GLU A 4 -9.31 -25.57 21.11
CA GLU A 4 -8.53 -24.58 20.35
C GLU A 4 -8.77 -24.72 18.84
N LEU A 5 -8.87 -25.95 18.33
CA LEU A 5 -9.19 -26.20 16.93
C LEU A 5 -10.60 -25.68 16.58
N ASN A 6 -11.58 -25.90 17.45
CA ASN A 6 -12.94 -25.39 17.23
C ASN A 6 -13.00 -23.86 17.26
N HIS A 7 -12.25 -23.23 18.16
CA HIS A 7 -12.14 -21.77 18.21
C HIS A 7 -11.48 -21.21 16.93
N PHE A 8 -10.38 -21.81 16.49
CA PHE A 8 -9.70 -21.43 15.24
C PHE A 8 -10.60 -21.58 14.01
N VAL A 9 -11.28 -22.72 13.87
CA VAL A 9 -12.23 -22.97 12.77
C VAL A 9 -13.40 -21.99 12.82
N TYR A 10 -13.88 -21.62 14.01
CA TYR A 10 -14.93 -20.62 14.16
C TYR A 10 -14.48 -19.23 13.68
N GLU A 11 -13.30 -18.77 14.07
CA GLU A 11 -12.77 -17.47 13.63
C GLU A 11 -12.50 -17.45 12.12
N ILE A 12 -11.98 -18.54 11.53
CA ILE A 12 -11.88 -18.66 10.07
C ILE A 12 -13.26 -18.55 9.41
N LYS A 13 -14.24 -19.35 9.86
CA LYS A 13 -15.60 -19.30 9.29
C LYS A 13 -16.25 -17.93 9.44
N LYS A 14 -15.91 -17.19 10.50
CA LYS A 14 -16.37 -15.83 10.75
C LYS A 14 -15.72 -14.84 9.79
N GLU A 15 -14.44 -15.00 9.48
CA GLU A 15 -13.71 -14.17 8.52
C GLU A 15 -14.25 -14.34 7.09
N PHE A 16 -14.49 -15.57 6.65
CA PHE A 16 -14.97 -15.89 5.29
C PHE A 16 -16.48 -15.68 5.05
N ARG A 17 -17.18 -14.93 5.91
CA ARG A 17 -18.60 -14.61 5.68
C ARG A 17 -18.73 -13.53 4.60
N ARG A 18 -19.71 -13.68 3.69
CA ARG A 18 -19.97 -12.72 2.59
C ARG A 18 -20.09 -11.26 3.06
N LYS A 19 -20.61 -11.01 4.27
CA LYS A 19 -20.68 -9.67 4.86
C LYS A 19 -19.32 -8.98 5.02
N ASN A 20 -18.24 -9.75 5.16
CA ASN A 20 -16.88 -9.23 5.30
C ASN A 20 -16.22 -8.91 3.94
N CYS A 21 -16.88 -9.20 2.80
CA CYS A 21 -16.44 -8.69 1.50
C CYS A 21 -16.59 -7.15 1.40
N GLY A 22 -17.47 -6.56 2.21
CA GLY A 22 -17.68 -5.11 2.27
C GLY A 22 -16.66 -4.38 3.13
N PHE A 23 -16.83 -3.06 3.24
CA PHE A 23 -15.97 -2.15 4.00
C PHE A 23 -16.58 -1.74 5.35
N ASP A 24 -17.55 -2.50 5.86
CA ASP A 24 -18.19 -2.19 7.14
C ASP A 24 -17.28 -2.56 8.31
N HIS A 25 -16.79 -1.60 9.08
CA HIS A 25 -15.99 -1.85 10.29
C HIS A 25 -16.40 -0.97 11.48
N THR A 26 -16.44 -1.58 12.66
CA THR A 26 -16.78 -0.92 13.93
C THR A 26 -15.80 -1.36 15.01
N PRO A 27 -15.22 -0.44 15.80
CA PRO A 27 -15.43 1.01 15.76
C PRO A 27 -14.60 1.71 14.67
N SER A 28 -15.16 2.72 14.02
CA SER A 28 -14.51 3.38 12.89
C SER A 28 -13.35 4.31 13.27
N ASN A 29 -13.15 4.60 14.55
CA ASN A 29 -11.97 5.32 15.03
C ASN A 29 -10.67 4.49 14.90
N ASP A 30 -10.78 3.19 14.63
CA ASP A 30 -9.63 2.30 14.40
C ASP A 30 -8.77 2.74 13.20
N PHE A 31 -9.35 3.41 12.21
CA PHE A 31 -8.63 3.85 11.01
C PHE A 31 -7.65 5.01 11.25
N VAL A 32 -7.82 5.76 12.33
CA VAL A 32 -7.02 6.96 12.65
C VAL A 32 -6.24 6.79 13.94
N LYS A 33 -6.08 5.55 14.39
CA LYS A 33 -5.33 5.23 15.60
C LYS A 33 -4.40 4.03 15.38
N SER A 34 -3.26 4.05 16.05
CA SER A 34 -2.47 2.86 16.33
C SER A 34 -3.18 1.87 17.25
N GLN A 35 -2.94 0.56 17.05
CA GLN A 35 -3.45 -0.48 17.97
C GLN A 35 -2.78 -0.43 19.36
N TRP A 36 -1.63 0.22 19.48
CA TRP A 36 -0.86 0.33 20.74
C TRP A 36 -1.27 1.53 21.59
N GLN A 37 -2.30 2.28 21.20
CA GLN A 37 -2.76 3.44 21.95
C GLN A 37 -4.12 3.21 22.60
N ASN A 38 -4.27 3.70 23.82
CA ASN A 38 -5.54 3.65 24.56
C ASN A 38 -6.39 4.92 24.39
N ARG A 39 -5.79 6.03 23.94
CA ARG A 39 -6.46 7.32 23.76
C ARG A 39 -6.96 7.46 22.33
N SER A 40 -8.01 8.26 22.13
CA SER A 40 -8.54 8.56 20.80
C SER A 40 -7.65 9.50 19.99
N ASN A 41 -6.81 10.30 20.65
CA ASN A 41 -5.86 11.24 20.06
C ASN A 41 -4.45 11.00 20.59
N ASN A 42 -3.47 10.93 19.70
CA ASN A 42 -2.06 10.76 20.02
C ASN A 42 -1.17 11.44 18.97
N ILE A 43 -0.53 12.52 19.40
CA ILE A 43 0.38 13.32 18.56
C ILE A 43 1.55 12.47 18.04
N ALA A 44 2.04 11.49 18.81
CA ALA A 44 3.14 10.62 18.36
C ALA A 44 2.72 9.78 17.14
N TYR A 45 1.48 9.29 17.12
CA TYR A 45 0.94 8.57 15.97
C TYR A 45 0.74 9.50 14.76
N LEU A 46 0.31 10.74 14.98
CA LEU A 46 0.21 11.75 13.92
C LEU A 46 1.58 12.07 13.30
N ILE A 47 2.60 12.28 14.14
CA ILE A 47 3.99 12.49 13.69
C ILE A 47 4.47 11.28 12.88
N TYR A 48 4.23 10.07 13.38
CA TYR A 48 4.54 8.83 12.66
C TYR A 48 3.93 8.82 11.25
N ARG A 49 2.64 9.17 11.10
CA ARG A 49 1.99 9.20 9.78
C ARG A 49 2.70 10.14 8.80
N TRP A 50 3.09 11.33 9.24
CA TRP A 50 3.83 12.26 8.40
C TRP A 50 5.27 11.82 8.11
N ILE A 51 5.92 11.10 9.03
CA ILE A 51 7.23 10.47 8.77
C ILE A 51 7.13 9.43 7.64
N VAL A 52 6.09 8.59 7.65
CA VAL A 52 5.90 7.59 6.58
C VAL A 52 5.62 8.24 5.22
N VAL A 53 4.84 9.34 5.19
CA VAL A 53 4.65 10.15 3.97
C VAL A 53 5.98 10.70 3.45
N ALA A 54 6.80 11.27 4.35
CA ALA A 54 8.11 11.80 3.98
C ALA A 54 9.01 10.69 3.41
N PHE A 55 9.01 9.51 4.03
CA PHE A 55 9.77 8.34 3.56
C PHE A 55 9.40 7.96 2.11
N PHE A 56 8.11 7.78 1.80
CA PHE A 56 7.69 7.42 0.44
C PHE A 56 7.91 8.55 -0.57
N THR A 57 7.80 9.80 -0.13
CA THR A 57 8.15 10.96 -0.96
C THR A 57 9.64 10.95 -1.31
N THR A 58 10.51 10.69 -0.33
CA THR A 58 11.96 10.54 -0.56
C THR A 58 12.26 9.38 -1.49
N ALA A 59 11.65 8.21 -1.30
CA ALA A 59 11.85 7.05 -2.17
C ALA A 59 11.50 7.38 -3.63
N LEU A 60 10.38 8.08 -3.87
CA LEU A 60 9.99 8.50 -5.21
C LEU A 60 10.94 9.54 -5.80
N ILE A 61 11.31 10.58 -5.05
CA ILE A 61 12.22 11.63 -5.51
C ILE A 61 13.60 11.06 -5.85
N VAL A 62 14.18 10.22 -4.99
CA VAL A 62 15.48 9.58 -5.24
C VAL A 62 15.42 8.73 -6.51
N SER A 63 14.34 7.97 -6.71
CA SER A 63 14.13 7.19 -7.94
C SER A 63 14.02 8.07 -9.19
N MET A 64 13.33 9.20 -9.09
CA MET A 64 13.22 10.17 -10.19
C MET A 64 14.55 10.84 -10.52
N ILE A 65 15.37 11.20 -9.52
CA ILE A 65 16.70 11.78 -9.72
C ILE A 65 17.63 10.78 -10.41
N GLU A 66 17.63 9.52 -9.96
CA GLU A 66 18.45 8.46 -10.55
C GLU A 66 17.99 8.18 -11.99
N ALA A 67 16.69 8.08 -12.24
CA ALA A 67 16.15 7.89 -13.59
C ALA A 67 16.43 9.08 -14.52
N ALA A 68 16.32 10.31 -14.04
CA ALA A 68 16.63 11.52 -14.81
C ALA A 68 18.11 11.59 -15.18
N SER A 69 19.00 11.23 -14.25
CA SER A 69 20.45 11.17 -14.50
C SER A 69 20.83 10.17 -15.59
N ASN A 70 20.02 9.12 -15.76
CA ASN A 70 20.18 8.09 -16.79
C ASN A 70 19.29 8.33 -18.03
N SER A 71 18.70 9.52 -18.19
CA SER A 71 17.78 9.84 -19.30
C SER A 71 16.57 8.90 -19.44
N ALA A 72 16.16 8.25 -18.35
CA ALA A 72 15.13 7.22 -18.29
C ALA A 72 13.90 7.64 -17.45
N LEU A 73 13.73 8.93 -17.17
CA LEU A 73 12.67 9.43 -16.27
C LEU A 73 11.26 8.98 -16.66
N LEU A 74 10.92 9.00 -17.95
CA LEU A 74 9.58 8.59 -18.41
C LEU A 74 9.38 7.07 -18.33
N LEU A 75 10.45 6.28 -18.49
CA LEU A 75 10.38 4.83 -18.34
C LEU A 75 10.02 4.44 -16.92
N LEU A 76 10.39 5.25 -15.91
CA LEU A 76 10.03 4.98 -14.51
C LEU A 76 8.52 4.72 -14.34
N PHE A 77 7.67 5.40 -15.09
CA PHE A 77 6.21 5.30 -14.96
C PHE A 77 5.59 4.06 -15.61
N ILE A 78 6.35 3.26 -16.35
CA ILE A 78 5.85 1.99 -16.92
C ILE A 78 5.98 0.85 -15.91
N TYR A 79 6.88 0.99 -14.95
CA TYR A 79 7.30 -0.05 -14.03
C TYR A 79 6.33 -0.24 -12.86
N PHE A 80 6.00 -1.50 -12.56
CA PHE A 80 5.09 -1.85 -11.48
C PHE A 80 5.60 -1.36 -10.12
N THR A 81 6.92 -1.38 -9.93
CA THR A 81 7.60 -0.85 -8.74
C THR A 81 7.21 0.61 -8.48
N THR A 82 7.26 1.46 -9.50
CA THR A 82 6.88 2.87 -9.38
C THR A 82 5.41 3.03 -9.07
N TRP A 83 4.55 2.25 -9.73
CA TRP A 83 3.12 2.23 -9.45
C TRP A 83 2.84 1.88 -7.98
N SER A 84 3.54 0.86 -7.45
CA SER A 84 3.44 0.47 -6.03
C SER A 84 3.94 1.58 -5.09
N VAL A 85 5.08 2.21 -5.37
CA VAL A 85 5.62 3.30 -4.54
C VAL A 85 4.68 4.51 -4.53
N ILE A 86 4.13 4.90 -5.68
CA ILE A 86 3.13 5.97 -5.77
C ILE A 86 1.88 5.59 -4.97
N GLN A 87 1.40 4.35 -5.10
CA GLN A 87 0.24 3.87 -4.35
C GLN A 87 0.51 3.91 -2.84
N CYS A 88 1.69 3.50 -2.38
CA CYS A 88 2.10 3.62 -0.97
C CYS A 88 2.14 5.09 -0.50
N LEU A 89 2.65 6.00 -1.32
CA LEU A 89 2.65 7.43 -1.01
C LEU A 89 1.22 7.97 -0.86
N LEU A 90 0.34 7.72 -1.84
CA LEU A 90 -1.05 8.19 -1.83
C LEU A 90 -1.83 7.62 -0.64
N THR A 91 -1.66 6.34 -0.35
CA THR A 91 -2.28 5.66 0.80
C THR A 91 -1.86 6.30 2.11
N ASN A 92 -0.56 6.49 2.32
CA ASN A 92 -0.03 7.06 3.56
C ASN A 92 -0.35 8.55 3.69
N LEU A 93 -0.43 9.28 2.58
CA LEU A 93 -0.88 10.66 2.57
C LEU A 93 -2.35 10.76 2.99
N LEU A 94 -3.22 9.91 2.45
CA LEU A 94 -4.62 9.85 2.87
C LEU A 94 -4.73 9.50 4.36
N ALA A 95 -3.94 8.54 4.85
CA ALA A 95 -3.89 8.18 6.27
C ALA A 95 -3.48 9.38 7.15
N ALA A 96 -2.43 10.11 6.75
CA ALA A 96 -1.93 11.28 7.47
C ALA A 96 -2.95 12.42 7.48
N VAL A 97 -3.62 12.68 6.36
CA VAL A 97 -4.69 13.68 6.25
C VAL A 97 -5.87 13.30 7.15
N LEU A 98 -6.35 12.05 7.10
CA LEU A 98 -7.44 11.59 7.96
C LEU A 98 -7.08 11.68 9.45
N ALA A 99 -5.86 11.28 9.83
CA ALA A 99 -5.37 11.42 11.19
C ALA A 99 -5.26 12.89 11.63
N THR A 100 -4.87 13.79 10.72
CA THR A 100 -4.79 15.24 10.97
C THR A 100 -6.19 15.83 11.17
N ILE A 101 -7.14 15.50 10.29
CA ILE A 101 -8.54 15.94 10.42
C ILE A 101 -9.13 15.46 11.75
N TRP A 102 -8.86 14.22 12.14
CA TRP A 102 -9.31 13.67 13.42
C TRP A 102 -8.75 14.46 14.63
N HIS A 103 -7.46 14.84 14.58
CA HIS A 103 -6.84 15.62 15.66
C HIS A 103 -7.32 17.07 15.71
N LEU A 104 -7.47 17.73 14.57
CA LEU A 104 -7.79 19.16 14.50
C LEU A 104 -9.29 19.44 14.54
N GLN A 105 -10.11 18.55 14.01
CA GLN A 105 -11.55 18.75 13.80
C GLN A 105 -12.33 17.45 14.15
N PRO A 106 -12.32 17.00 15.41
CA PRO A 106 -12.87 15.70 15.81
C PRO A 106 -14.39 15.58 15.55
N GLU A 107 -15.15 16.67 15.68
CA GLU A 107 -16.59 16.67 15.37
C GLU A 107 -16.88 16.43 13.88
N TYR A 108 -16.10 17.07 13.00
CA TYR A 108 -16.20 16.85 11.56
C TYR A 108 -15.74 15.44 11.18
N ALA A 109 -14.66 14.96 11.79
CA ALA A 109 -14.16 13.61 11.57
C ALA A 109 -15.19 12.54 11.98
N GLY A 110 -15.92 12.75 13.08
CA GLY A 110 -17.02 11.89 13.49
C GLY A 110 -18.15 11.83 12.45
N LYS A 111 -18.48 12.95 11.81
CA LYS A 111 -19.48 13.00 10.71
C LYS A 111 -18.99 12.31 9.43
N LEU A 112 -17.70 12.45 9.09
CA LEU A 112 -17.12 11.76 7.94
C LEU A 112 -17.15 10.25 8.10
N VAL A 113 -16.89 9.75 9.31
CA VAL A 113 -16.96 8.34 9.65
C VAL A 113 -18.35 7.76 9.43
N THR A 114 -19.40 8.45 9.89
CA THR A 114 -20.78 7.97 9.82
C THR A 114 -21.44 8.23 8.46
N CYS A 115 -20.73 8.87 7.54
CA CYS A 115 -21.23 9.12 6.19
C CYS A 115 -21.33 7.81 5.41
N GLU A 116 -22.56 7.34 5.20
CA GLU A 116 -22.88 6.20 4.33
C GLU A 116 -22.73 6.61 2.85
N SER A 117 -21.48 6.75 2.41
CA SER A 117 -21.12 7.03 1.02
C SER A 117 -20.20 5.95 0.48
N VAL A 118 -20.39 5.56 -0.78
CA VAL A 118 -19.47 4.66 -1.49
C VAL A 118 -18.06 5.27 -1.57
N CYS A 119 -17.97 6.60 -1.59
CA CYS A 119 -16.71 7.35 -1.57
C CYS A 119 -16.28 7.76 -0.16
N ASN A 120 -16.67 7.02 0.89
CA ASN A 120 -16.22 7.29 2.24
C ASN A 120 -14.68 7.18 2.29
N PRO A 121 -13.97 8.23 2.74
CA PRO A 121 -12.51 8.28 2.67
C PRO A 121 -11.83 7.23 3.56
N PHE A 122 -12.49 6.75 4.63
CA PHE A 122 -11.98 5.66 5.46
C PHE A 122 -12.04 4.32 4.74
N ASN A 123 -13.10 4.06 3.97
CA ASN A 123 -13.23 2.86 3.15
C ASN A 123 -12.22 2.88 1.99
N ILE A 124 -12.04 4.04 1.36
CA ILE A 124 -11.02 4.24 0.33
C ILE A 124 -9.63 3.99 0.92
N TYR A 125 -9.31 4.61 2.06
CA TYR A 125 -8.04 4.39 2.75
C TYR A 125 -7.81 2.92 3.06
N TRP A 126 -8.83 2.21 3.54
CA TRP A 126 -8.73 0.79 3.84
C TRP A 126 -8.40 -0.04 2.60
N ALA A 127 -9.14 0.16 1.51
CA ALA A 127 -8.90 -0.51 0.23
C ALA A 127 -7.48 -0.24 -0.28
N MET A 128 -7.07 1.03 -0.24
CA MET A 128 -5.74 1.47 -0.66
C MET A 128 -4.64 0.87 0.21
N HIS A 129 -4.85 0.73 1.52
CA HIS A 129 -3.90 0.08 2.43
C HIS A 129 -3.65 -1.38 2.09
N VAL A 130 -4.72 -2.14 1.83
CA VAL A 130 -4.62 -3.53 1.36
C VAL A 130 -3.86 -3.62 0.04
N LEU A 131 -4.15 -2.72 -0.92
CA LEU A 131 -3.43 -2.65 -2.20
C LEU A 131 -1.95 -2.34 -2.02
N SER A 132 -1.61 -1.33 -1.21
CA SER A 132 -0.23 -0.94 -0.93
C SER A 132 0.55 -2.06 -0.23
N LEU A 133 -0.05 -2.70 0.76
CA LEU A 133 0.58 -3.80 1.47
C LEU A 133 0.91 -4.95 0.52
N VAL A 134 -0.08 -5.44 -0.24
CA VAL A 134 0.13 -6.59 -1.13
C VAL A 134 1.09 -6.23 -2.28
N SER A 135 0.95 -5.06 -2.90
CA SER A 135 1.86 -4.64 -3.97
C SER A 135 3.29 -4.47 -3.47
N SER A 136 3.52 -3.93 -2.27
CA SER A 136 4.87 -3.79 -1.71
C SER A 136 5.56 -5.14 -1.51
N ILE A 137 4.82 -6.16 -1.02
CA ILE A 137 5.34 -7.53 -0.86
C ILE A 137 5.65 -8.14 -2.23
N LEU A 138 4.73 -8.00 -3.21
CA LEU A 138 4.94 -8.52 -4.55
C LEU A 138 6.16 -7.88 -5.22
N VAL A 139 6.34 -6.57 -5.12
CA VAL A 139 7.51 -5.86 -5.65
C VAL A 139 8.79 -6.42 -5.05
N THR A 140 8.87 -6.62 -3.73
CA THR A 140 10.06 -7.21 -3.10
C THR A 140 10.31 -8.63 -3.60
N VAL A 141 9.30 -9.50 -3.55
CA VAL A 141 9.46 -10.92 -3.91
C VAL A 141 9.80 -11.08 -5.38
N ILE A 142 9.04 -10.43 -6.27
CA ILE A 142 9.26 -10.53 -7.71
C ILE A 142 10.65 -10.00 -8.06
N TYR A 143 11.02 -8.84 -7.52
CA TYR A 143 12.32 -8.25 -7.81
C TYR A 143 13.47 -9.14 -7.33
N TRP A 144 13.54 -9.46 -6.04
CA TRP A 144 14.70 -10.16 -5.49
C TRP A 144 14.78 -11.64 -5.87
N CYS A 145 13.64 -12.30 -6.13
CA CYS A 145 13.65 -13.71 -6.49
C CYS A 145 13.74 -13.96 -8.00
N PHE A 146 13.31 -13.01 -8.84
CA PHE A 146 13.16 -13.27 -10.29
C PHE A 146 13.78 -12.22 -11.21
N LEU A 147 13.97 -10.97 -10.76
CA LEU A 147 14.44 -9.89 -11.65
C LEU A 147 15.82 -9.33 -11.28
N TYR A 148 16.27 -9.49 -10.04
CA TYR A 148 17.53 -8.93 -9.59
C TYR A 148 18.70 -9.66 -10.23
N GLU A 149 19.48 -8.93 -11.02
CA GLU A 149 20.69 -9.45 -11.64
C GLU A 149 21.91 -8.68 -11.14
N ALA A 150 22.77 -9.32 -10.34
CA ALA A 150 23.92 -8.67 -9.71
C ALA A 150 24.92 -8.04 -10.71
N ASN A 151 24.89 -8.45 -11.98
CA ASN A 151 25.74 -7.89 -13.04
C ASN A 151 25.13 -6.65 -13.72
N GLU A 152 23.82 -6.47 -13.64
CA GLU A 152 23.09 -5.40 -14.32
C GLU A 152 22.48 -4.38 -13.35
N ASP A 153 22.08 -4.83 -12.16
CA ASP A 153 21.43 -4.02 -11.14
C ASP A 153 22.41 -3.54 -10.08
N SER A 154 22.47 -2.22 -9.88
CA SER A 154 23.19 -1.62 -8.77
C SER A 154 22.37 -1.66 -7.49
N LEU A 155 23.03 -1.88 -6.34
CA LEU A 155 22.45 -1.73 -5.00
C LEU A 155 22.35 -0.24 -4.61
N SER A 156 21.73 0.57 -5.48
CA SER A 156 21.54 1.99 -5.25
C SER A 156 20.54 2.27 -4.12
N ALA A 157 20.54 3.51 -3.62
CA ALA A 157 19.58 3.94 -2.63
C ALA A 157 18.13 3.83 -3.16
N ALA A 158 17.88 4.19 -4.42
CA ALA A 158 16.55 4.03 -5.03
C ALA A 158 16.12 2.56 -5.04
N ASN A 159 17.02 1.66 -5.40
CA ASN A 159 16.77 0.22 -5.46
C ASN A 159 16.34 -0.34 -4.09
N ILE A 160 17.15 -0.08 -3.06
CA ILE A 160 16.87 -0.55 -1.71
C ILE A 160 15.58 0.08 -1.16
N LEU A 161 15.37 1.39 -1.39
CA LEU A 161 14.19 2.10 -0.90
C LEU A 161 12.89 1.55 -1.51
N THR A 162 12.88 1.33 -2.82
CA THR A 162 11.67 0.96 -3.56
C THR A 162 11.35 -0.53 -3.50
N HIS A 163 12.37 -1.40 -3.38
CA HIS A 163 12.19 -2.84 -3.36
C HIS A 163 12.22 -3.47 -1.98
N ILE A 164 13.07 -3.04 -1.04
CA ILE A 164 13.14 -3.63 0.31
C ILE A 164 12.35 -2.77 1.29
N LEU A 165 12.73 -1.50 1.43
CA LEU A 165 12.20 -0.65 2.50
C LEU A 165 10.73 -0.28 2.27
N ASN A 166 10.24 -0.31 1.04
CA ASN A 166 8.81 -0.24 0.73
C ASN A 166 8.00 -1.32 1.47
N CYS A 167 8.39 -2.59 1.32
CA CYS A 167 7.72 -3.72 1.99
C CYS A 167 7.90 -3.68 3.51
N VAL A 168 9.12 -3.41 3.99
CA VAL A 168 9.38 -3.27 5.44
C VAL A 168 8.52 -2.16 6.05
N SER A 169 8.38 -1.02 5.35
CA SER A 169 7.56 0.11 5.79
C SER A 169 6.08 -0.27 5.86
N MET A 170 5.52 -0.91 4.82
CA MET A 170 4.12 -1.32 4.82
C MET A 170 3.80 -2.44 5.82
N LEU A 171 4.72 -3.39 6.03
CA LEU A 171 4.59 -4.41 7.09
C LEU A 171 4.65 -3.79 8.48
N SER A 172 5.55 -2.82 8.68
CA SER A 172 5.63 -2.07 9.94
C SER A 172 4.34 -1.28 10.19
N ASP A 173 3.79 -0.64 9.15
CA ASP A 173 2.52 0.07 9.25
C ASP A 173 1.37 -0.89 9.60
N LEU A 174 1.31 -2.08 8.98
CA LEU A 174 0.34 -3.12 9.34
C LEU A 174 0.39 -3.48 10.85
N LEU A 175 1.59 -3.49 11.44
CA LEU A 175 1.77 -3.74 12.88
C LEU A 175 1.44 -2.52 13.75
N ILE A 176 1.33 -1.32 13.19
CA ILE A 176 1.06 -0.10 13.94
C ILE A 176 -0.42 0.25 13.88
N VAL A 177 -1.08 0.11 12.73
CA VAL A 177 -2.50 0.47 12.51
C VAL A 177 -3.46 -0.37 13.36
N ALA A 178 -4.61 0.20 13.73
CA ALA A 178 -5.66 -0.53 14.45
C ALA A 178 -6.78 -1.07 13.55
N HIS A 179 -6.90 -0.61 12.31
CA HIS A 179 -7.93 -1.11 11.41
C HIS A 179 -7.64 -2.56 10.97
N PRO A 180 -8.68 -3.39 10.78
CA PRO A 180 -8.49 -4.81 10.53
C PRO A 180 -8.00 -5.07 9.11
N LEU A 181 -7.18 -6.10 8.94
CA LEU A 181 -6.88 -6.68 7.63
C LEU A 181 -7.90 -7.80 7.34
N ARG A 182 -8.66 -7.66 6.25
CA ARG A 182 -9.61 -8.68 5.80
C ARG A 182 -9.06 -9.48 4.63
N LEU A 183 -9.00 -10.80 4.78
CA LEU A 183 -8.50 -11.68 3.73
C LEU A 183 -9.41 -11.68 2.50
N LEU A 184 -10.71 -11.45 2.69
CA LEU A 184 -11.67 -11.36 1.59
C LEU A 184 -11.44 -10.15 0.68
N HIS A 185 -10.68 -9.13 1.10
CA HIS A 185 -10.31 -7.99 0.23
C HIS A 185 -9.22 -8.34 -0.79
N ILE A 186 -8.76 -9.60 -0.86
CA ILE A 186 -7.77 -10.09 -1.84
C ILE A 186 -8.18 -9.88 -3.31
N PHE A 187 -9.47 -9.72 -3.61
CA PHE A 187 -9.90 -9.39 -4.98
C PHE A 187 -9.38 -8.02 -5.44
N LEU A 188 -9.12 -7.08 -4.52
CA LEU A 188 -8.60 -5.76 -4.84
C LEU A 188 -7.20 -5.82 -5.47
N PRO A 189 -6.18 -6.43 -4.82
CA PRO A 189 -4.85 -6.54 -5.41
C PRO A 189 -4.83 -7.42 -6.67
N ILE A 190 -5.72 -8.42 -6.79
CA ILE A 190 -5.87 -9.19 -8.03
C ILE A 190 -6.35 -8.27 -9.17
N ALA A 191 -7.40 -7.48 -8.94
CA ALA A 191 -7.90 -6.53 -9.94
C ALA A 191 -6.83 -5.49 -10.31
N TYR A 192 -6.07 -5.00 -9.34
CA TYR A 192 -4.97 -4.06 -9.59
C TYR A 192 -3.85 -4.68 -10.44
N GLY A 193 -3.46 -5.92 -10.15
CA GLY A 193 -2.50 -6.67 -10.97
C GLY A 193 -2.99 -6.89 -12.40
N LEU A 194 -4.29 -7.18 -12.59
CA LEU A 194 -4.89 -7.30 -13.92
C LEU A 194 -4.90 -5.99 -14.70
N ILE A 195 -5.18 -4.85 -14.03
CA ILE A 195 -5.12 -3.52 -14.63
C ILE A 195 -3.70 -3.24 -15.13
N TYR A 196 -2.69 -3.54 -14.30
CA TYR A 196 -1.30 -3.36 -14.69
C TYR A 196 -0.91 -4.29 -15.85
N ALA A 197 -1.30 -5.57 -15.81
CA ALA A 197 -1.04 -6.51 -16.89
C ALA A 197 -1.67 -6.06 -18.22
N PHE A 198 -2.91 -5.53 -18.18
CA PHE A 198 -3.58 -4.98 -19.35
C PHE A 198 -2.83 -3.76 -19.90
N PHE A 199 -2.40 -2.84 -19.04
CA PHE A 199 -1.53 -1.73 -19.42
C PHE A 199 -0.24 -2.22 -20.08
N SER A 200 0.44 -3.20 -19.49
CA SER A 200 1.68 -3.76 -20.03
C SER A 200 1.49 -4.36 -21.42
N ILE A 201 0.40 -5.08 -21.65
CA ILE A 201 0.07 -5.67 -22.96
C ILE A 201 -0.14 -4.56 -24.01
N ILE A 202 -0.91 -3.51 -23.69
CA ILE A 202 -1.12 -2.39 -24.61
C ILE A 202 0.19 -1.66 -24.91
N TYR A 203 1.00 -1.43 -23.88
CA TYR A 203 2.30 -0.77 -24.02
C TYR A 203 3.21 -1.54 -24.99
N GLN A 204 3.28 -2.87 -24.85
CA GLN A 204 4.03 -3.75 -25.75
C GLN A 204 3.51 -3.70 -27.19
N PHE A 205 2.19 -3.82 -27.38
CA PHE A 205 1.59 -3.75 -28.72
C PHE A 205 1.75 -2.38 -29.40
N SER A 206 2.00 -1.34 -28.60
CA SER A 206 2.29 0.01 -29.09
C SER A 206 3.78 0.23 -29.41
N GLY A 207 4.61 -0.81 -29.33
CA GLY A 207 6.06 -0.74 -29.57
C GLY A 207 6.88 -0.24 -28.38
N GLY A 208 6.32 -0.30 -27.17
CA GLY A 208 7.01 0.06 -25.94
C GLY A 208 8.11 -0.94 -25.54
N HIS A 209 9.24 -0.42 -25.04
CA HIS A 209 10.39 -1.20 -24.61
C HIS A 209 10.87 -0.72 -23.23
N ASN A 210 11.41 -1.63 -22.43
CA ASN A 210 12.03 -1.29 -21.15
C ASN A 210 13.47 -0.75 -21.33
N ARG A 211 14.16 -0.47 -20.21
CA ARG A 211 15.55 0.03 -20.21
C ARG A 211 16.57 -0.91 -20.88
N TYR A 212 16.25 -2.19 -21.02
CA TYR A 212 17.07 -3.21 -21.67
C TYR A 212 16.64 -3.50 -23.11
N ASN A 213 15.77 -2.65 -23.68
CA ASN A 213 15.19 -2.86 -25.00
C ASN A 213 14.39 -4.17 -25.13
N SER A 214 13.86 -4.67 -24.01
CA SER A 214 13.00 -5.85 -23.93
C SER A 214 11.53 -5.42 -23.81
N PHE A 215 10.62 -6.27 -24.28
CA PHE A 215 9.18 -6.03 -24.18
C PHE A 215 8.65 -6.19 -22.74
N HIS A 216 9.39 -6.83 -21.83
CA HIS A 216 8.92 -7.06 -20.46
C HIS A 216 8.90 -5.77 -19.62
N VAL A 217 7.73 -5.39 -19.14
CA VAL A 217 7.47 -4.12 -18.42
C VAL A 217 7.67 -4.25 -16.90
N LEU A 218 8.05 -5.43 -16.40
CA LEU A 218 8.22 -5.72 -14.97
C LEU A 218 9.48 -5.06 -14.36
N GLN A 219 10.35 -4.50 -15.21
CA GLN A 219 11.60 -3.76 -14.92
C GLN A 219 11.43 -2.53 -14.04
#